data_AF-A0A7C1QL43-F1
#
_entry.id   AF-A0A7C1QL43-F1
#
_cell.length_a   1.000
_cell.length_b   1.000
_cell.length_c   1.000
_cell.angle_alpha   90.00
_cell.angle_beta   90.00
_cell.angle_gamma   90.00
#
_symmetry.space_group_name_H-M   'P 1'
#
loop_
_entity.id
_entity.type
_entity.pdbx_description
1 polymer ?
#
loop_
_entity_poly.entity_id
_entity_poly.type
_entity_poly.pdbx_seq_one_letter_code
_entity_poly.pdbx_strand_id
1 'polypeptide(L)'
;MQNTNESISKATCPLCDHNRTRFFAKHNAVDQELYNCNDCGLYFVYPHVPYISKEQKDFRYPSKEAEDAYIRWRDVENGAIANIIRSGEERISRLLEIGFGEGSIIKHLAS
;
A
#
# COMPACT_ATOMS: atom_id res chain seq x y z
N MET A 1 -15.37 -20.89 -29.71
CA MET A 1 -15.53 -20.41 -28.32
C MET A 1 -14.61 -21.24 -27.46
N GLN A 2 -13.49 -20.68 -27.01
CA GLN A 2 -12.50 -21.40 -26.22
C GLN A 2 -12.94 -21.44 -24.75
N ASN A 3 -13.10 -22.65 -24.22
CA ASN A 3 -13.28 -22.90 -22.79
C ASN A 3 -12.01 -22.48 -22.05
N THR A 4 -12.03 -21.30 -21.43
CA THR A 4 -11.04 -20.96 -20.41
C THR A 4 -11.48 -21.64 -19.12
N ASN A 5 -10.83 -22.75 -18.79
CA ASN A 5 -10.75 -23.26 -17.43
C ASN A 5 -10.18 -22.12 -16.57
N GLU A 6 -11.05 -21.25 -16.05
CA GLU A 6 -10.69 -20.35 -14.97
C GLU A 6 -10.41 -21.25 -13.77
N SER A 7 -9.12 -21.54 -13.56
CA SER A 7 -8.68 -22.21 -12.34
C SER A 7 -9.11 -21.32 -11.18
N ILE A 8 -10.17 -21.72 -10.48
CA ILE A 8 -10.64 -21.05 -9.26
C ILE A 8 -9.46 -21.11 -8.29
N SER A 9 -8.80 -19.97 -8.15
CA SER A 9 -7.71 -19.78 -7.21
C SER A 9 -8.22 -20.01 -5.77
N LYS A 10 -7.40 -20.61 -4.91
CA LYS A 10 -7.70 -20.76 -3.48
C LYS A 10 -7.64 -19.45 -2.70
N ALA A 11 -7.24 -18.34 -3.33
CA ALA A 11 -7.06 -17.07 -2.66
C ALA A 11 -8.40 -16.33 -2.48
N THR A 12 -8.83 -16.17 -1.23
CA THR A 12 -9.95 -15.29 -0.87
C THR A 12 -9.49 -13.84 -0.82
N CYS A 13 -10.27 -12.93 -1.41
CA CYS A 13 -9.97 -11.50 -1.39
C CYS A 13 -10.10 -10.94 0.04
N PRO A 14 -9.06 -10.27 0.59
CA PRO A 14 -9.07 -9.80 1.97
C PRO A 14 -9.97 -8.56 2.21
N LEU A 15 -10.51 -7.96 1.16
CA LEU A 15 -11.37 -6.77 1.25
C LEU A 15 -12.86 -7.10 1.17
N CYS A 16 -13.24 -8.09 0.36
CA CYS A 16 -14.65 -8.40 0.10
C CYS A 16 -15.02 -9.87 0.31
N ASP A 17 -14.09 -10.69 0.79
CA ASP A 17 -14.25 -12.11 1.12
C ASP A 17 -14.71 -13.03 -0.03
N HIS A 18 -14.75 -12.54 -1.27
CA HIS A 18 -15.02 -13.36 -2.45
C HIS A 18 -13.79 -14.16 -2.90
N ASN A 19 -14.03 -15.33 -3.47
CA ASN A 19 -13.00 -16.24 -3.99
C ASN A 19 -12.87 -16.22 -5.52
N ARG A 20 -13.57 -15.30 -6.22
CA ARG A 20 -13.44 -15.11 -7.67
C ARG A 20 -12.19 -14.29 -7.96
N THR A 21 -11.03 -14.93 -7.81
CA THR A 21 -9.74 -14.28 -7.94
C THR A 21 -8.94 -14.89 -9.08
N ARG A 22 -8.20 -14.04 -9.79
CA ARG A 22 -7.37 -14.41 -10.94
C ARG A 22 -5.91 -14.21 -10.60
N PHE A 23 -5.08 -15.22 -10.84
CA PHE A 23 -3.63 -15.08 -10.77
C PHE A 23 -3.17 -13.96 -11.71
N PHE A 24 -2.24 -13.12 -11.23
CA PHE A 24 -1.69 -12.02 -12.00
C PHE A 24 -0.18 -12.17 -12.21
N ALA A 25 0.59 -12.35 -11.14
CA ALA A 25 2.05 -12.48 -11.22
C ALA A 25 2.61 -13.24 -10.01
N LYS A 26 3.86 -13.70 -10.10
CA LYS A 26 4.61 -14.28 -8.97
C LYS A 26 5.97 -13.60 -8.85
N HIS A 27 6.41 -13.30 -7.63
CA HIS A 27 7.76 -12.80 -7.41
C HIS A 27 8.75 -13.98 -7.36
N ASN A 28 9.88 -13.91 -8.05
CA ASN A 28 10.79 -15.07 -8.18
C ASN A 28 11.51 -15.44 -6.87
N ALA A 29 11.75 -14.45 -5.99
CA ALA A 29 12.50 -14.67 -4.74
C ALA A 29 11.61 -14.95 -3.52
N VAL A 30 10.29 -14.89 -3.67
CA VAL A 30 9.34 -14.99 -2.55
C VAL A 30 8.21 -15.91 -2.95
N ASP A 31 7.85 -16.86 -2.10
CA ASP A 31 6.70 -17.72 -2.34
C ASP A 31 5.38 -16.98 -2.03
N GLN A 32 5.14 -15.91 -2.79
CA GLN A 32 3.94 -15.09 -2.79
C GLN A 32 3.52 -14.79 -4.22
N GLU A 33 2.22 -14.93 -4.46
CA GLU A 33 1.58 -14.72 -5.74
C GLU A 33 0.65 -13.52 -5.63
N LEU A 34 0.67 -12.68 -6.66
CA LEU A 34 -0.22 -11.54 -6.82
C LEU A 34 -1.49 -12.00 -7.53
N TYR A 35 -2.63 -11.71 -6.92
CA TYR A 35 -3.97 -12.01 -7.42
C TYR A 35 -4.75 -10.71 -7.65
N ASN A 36 -5.73 -10.77 -8.56
CA ASN A 36 -6.73 -9.73 -8.75
C ASN A 36 -8.12 -10.30 -8.43
N CYS A 37 -8.92 -9.54 -7.67
CA CYS A 37 -10.31 -9.89 -7.36
C CYS A 37 -11.24 -9.42 -8.48
N ASN A 38 -11.99 -10.33 -9.08
CA ASN A 38 -12.95 -10.02 -10.15
C ASN A 38 -14.18 -9.26 -9.64
N ASP A 39 -14.44 -9.29 -8.34
CA ASP A 39 -15.58 -8.61 -7.70
C ASP A 39 -15.31 -7.13 -7.40
N CYS A 40 -14.25 -6.85 -6.64
CA CYS A 40 -13.93 -5.49 -6.19
C CYS A 40 -12.73 -4.85 -6.91
N GLY A 41 -12.06 -5.58 -7.81
CA GLY A 41 -10.89 -5.10 -8.55
C GLY A 41 -9.60 -5.01 -7.74
N LEU A 42 -9.60 -5.40 -6.45
CA LEU A 42 -8.41 -5.33 -5.60
C LEU A 42 -7.30 -6.25 -6.12
N TYR A 43 -6.08 -5.71 -6.20
CA TYR A 43 -4.85 -6.48 -6.32
C TYR A 43 -4.30 -6.79 -4.94
N PHE A 44 -4.00 -8.06 -4.66
CA PHE A 44 -3.52 -8.50 -3.35
C PHE A 44 -2.58 -9.70 -3.46
N VAL A 45 -1.64 -9.84 -2.52
CA VAL A 45 -0.70 -10.97 -2.46
C VAL A 45 -1.27 -12.12 -1.63
N TYR A 46 -1.03 -13.36 -2.04
CA TYR A 46 -1.39 -14.59 -1.32
C TYR A 46 -0.28 -15.64 -1.45
N PRO A 47 0.07 -16.41 -0.40
CA PRO A 47 -0.44 -16.29 0.97
C PRO A 47 -0.02 -14.97 1.64
N HIS A 48 -0.81 -14.50 2.60
CA HIS A 48 -0.54 -13.29 3.40
C HIS A 48 0.56 -13.55 4.44
N VAL A 49 1.78 -13.80 3.96
CA VAL A 49 2.96 -13.95 4.82
C VAL A 49 3.66 -12.59 4.98
N PRO A 50 4.08 -12.21 6.20
CA PRO A 50 4.84 -10.99 6.41
C PRO A 50 6.14 -11.02 5.61
N TYR A 51 6.28 -10.12 4.64
CA TYR A 51 7.52 -9.88 3.93
C TYR A 51 8.32 -8.82 4.69
N ILE A 52 8.86 -9.18 5.85
CA ILE A 52 9.94 -8.40 6.47
C ILE A 52 11.20 -9.25 6.33
N SER A 53 11.93 -9.08 5.22
CA SER A 53 13.25 -9.68 5.14
C SER A 53 14.13 -9.03 6.22
N LYS A 54 14.96 -9.82 6.90
CA LYS A 54 15.91 -9.30 7.92
C LYS A 54 16.86 -8.23 7.36
N GLU A 55 16.95 -8.12 6.03
CA GLU A 55 17.79 -7.20 5.26
C GLU A 55 17.15 -5.81 5.05
N GLN A 56 15.85 -5.63 5.30
CA GLN A 56 15.19 -4.31 5.22
C GLN A 56 15.60 -3.34 6.33
N LYS A 57 16.50 -3.74 7.24
CA LYS A 57 17.08 -2.82 8.24
C LYS A 57 17.86 -1.67 7.60
N ASP A 58 18.37 -1.84 6.38
CA ASP A 58 19.07 -0.82 5.61
C ASP A 58 18.37 -0.58 4.27
N PHE A 59 17.10 -0.17 4.29
CA PHE A 59 16.45 0.27 3.06
C PHE A 59 17.22 1.46 2.46
N ARG A 60 17.80 1.26 1.28
CA ARG A 60 18.41 2.32 0.47
C ARG A 60 17.61 2.50 -0.80
N TYR A 61 17.29 3.74 -1.12
CA TYR A 61 16.70 4.06 -2.42
C TYR A 61 17.65 3.64 -3.54
N PRO A 62 17.12 3.20 -4.69
CA PRO A 62 17.94 2.72 -5.80
C PRO A 62 18.84 3.81 -6.41
N SER A 63 18.55 5.08 -6.16
CA SER A 63 19.39 6.21 -6.53
C SER A 63 19.10 7.45 -5.67
N LYS A 64 19.95 8.47 -5.75
CA LYS A 64 19.73 9.76 -5.08
C LYS A 64 18.50 10.47 -5.63
N GLU A 65 18.27 10.38 -6.93
CA GLU A 65 17.10 10.97 -7.59
C GLU A 65 15.80 10.34 -7.08
N ALA A 66 15.80 9.02 -6.87
CA ALA A 66 14.66 8.31 -6.30
C ALA A 66 14.41 8.72 -4.83
N GLU A 67 15.48 8.85 -4.04
CA GLU A 67 15.40 9.37 -2.68
C GLU A 67 14.83 10.79 -2.66
N ASP A 68 15.35 11.69 -3.50
CA ASP A 68 14.91 13.09 -3.55
C ASP A 68 13.48 13.22 -4.05
N ALA A 69 13.09 12.41 -5.05
CA ALA A 69 11.71 12.35 -5.52
C ALA A 69 10.77 11.90 -4.41
N TYR A 70 11.17 10.89 -3.64
CA TYR A 70 10.40 10.42 -2.51
C TYR A 70 10.31 11.47 -1.39
N ILE A 71 11.42 12.14 -1.04
CA ILE A 71 11.42 13.22 -0.03
C ILE A 71 10.51 14.37 -0.48
N ARG A 72 10.59 14.79 -1.75
CA ARG A 72 9.71 15.83 -2.30
C ARG A 72 8.25 15.43 -2.27
N TRP A 73 7.92 14.23 -2.73
CA TRP A 73 6.56 13.70 -2.68
C TRP A 73 6.05 13.66 -1.24
N ARG A 74 6.89 13.18 -0.31
CA ARG A 74 6.56 13.11 1.11
C ARG A 74 6.28 14.51 1.69
N ASP A 75 7.00 15.54 1.30
CA ASP A 75 6.75 16.91 1.78
C ASP A 75 5.48 17.51 1.15
N VAL A 76 5.36 17.44 -0.17
CA VAL A 76 4.25 18.04 -0.92
C VAL A 76 2.90 17.39 -0.58
N GLU A 77 2.81 16.06 -0.65
CA GLU A 77 1.54 15.37 -0.43
C GLU A 77 1.12 15.40 1.04
N ASN A 78 2.06 15.24 1.99
CA ASN A 78 1.73 15.34 3.41
C ASN A 78 1.36 16.78 3.80
N GLY A 79 1.98 17.79 3.18
CA GLY A 79 1.57 19.18 3.32
C GLY A 79 0.14 19.42 2.82
N ALA A 80 -0.21 18.85 1.66
CA ALA A 80 -1.58 18.93 1.12
C ALA A 80 -2.60 18.26 2.04
N ILE A 81 -2.30 17.08 2.57
CA ILE A 81 -3.15 16.38 3.56
C ILE A 81 -3.29 17.20 4.84
N ALA A 82 -2.19 17.77 5.36
CA ALA A 82 -2.24 18.62 6.54
C ALA A 82 -3.11 19.86 6.33
N ASN A 83 -3.08 20.45 5.13
CA ASN A 83 -3.95 21.57 4.78
C ASN A 83 -5.43 21.16 4.75
N ILE A 84 -5.76 19.98 4.20
CA ILE A 84 -7.13 19.44 4.21
C ILE A 84 -7.62 19.25 5.65
N ILE A 85 -6.78 18.67 6.52
CA ILE A 85 -7.08 18.46 7.95
C ILE A 85 -7.34 19.80 8.65
N ARG A 86 -6.53 20.84 8.37
CA ARG A 86 -6.72 22.19 8.92
C ARG A 86 -7.98 22.87 8.41
N SER A 87 -8.30 22.71 7.12
CA SER A 87 -9.44 23.35 6.48
C SER A 87 -10.77 22.66 6.76
N GLY A 88 -10.76 21.49 7.39
CA GLY A 88 -11.97 20.79 7.80
C GLY A 88 -12.84 21.68 8.67
N GLU A 89 -14.15 21.70 8.39
CA GLU A 89 -15.12 22.55 9.09
C GLU A 89 -15.24 22.23 10.59
N GLU A 90 -14.89 21.00 10.99
CA GLU A 90 -14.86 20.58 12.38
C GLU A 90 -13.47 20.73 12.98
N ARG A 91 -13.41 21.33 14.17
CA ARG A 91 -12.16 21.49 14.92
C ARG A 91 -11.67 20.12 15.42
N ILE A 92 -10.78 19.48 14.66
CA ILE A 92 -10.15 18.22 15.06
C ILE A 92 -9.33 18.46 16.34
N SER A 93 -9.81 17.94 17.46
CA SER A 93 -9.17 18.10 18.77
C SER A 93 -8.14 17.00 19.07
N ARG A 94 -8.22 15.86 18.37
CA ARG A 94 -7.32 14.71 18.52
C ARG A 94 -7.17 14.01 17.16
N LEU A 95 -5.92 13.66 16.82
CA LEU A 95 -5.58 12.97 15.57
C LEU A 95 -4.78 11.70 15.90
N LEU A 96 -5.09 10.60 15.23
CA LEU A 96 -4.31 9.36 15.25
C LEU A 96 -3.82 9.05 13.84
N GLU A 97 -2.51 8.90 13.66
CA GLU A 97 -1.89 8.50 12.40
C GLU A 97 -1.42 7.05 12.49
N ILE A 98 -1.92 6.19 11.60
CA ILE A 98 -1.49 4.80 11.45
C ILE A 98 -0.46 4.73 10.32
N GLY A 99 0.70 4.12 10.57
CA GLY A 99 1.80 4.13 9.61
C GLY A 99 2.61 5.43 9.63
N PHE A 100 2.71 6.07 10.81
CA PHE A 100 3.33 7.37 11.05
C PHE A 100 4.72 7.60 10.44
N GLY A 101 5.51 6.54 10.27
CA GLY A 101 6.87 6.64 9.72
C GLY A 101 7.71 7.69 10.45
N GLU A 102 8.18 8.71 9.74
CA GLU A 102 8.97 9.83 10.27
C GLU A 102 8.13 11.06 10.69
N GLY A 103 6.81 10.97 10.60
CA GLY A 103 5.90 11.98 11.10
C GLY A 103 5.77 13.26 10.28
N SER A 104 5.93 13.18 8.97
CA SER A 104 5.86 14.35 8.09
C SER A 104 4.52 15.08 8.17
N ILE A 105 3.38 14.37 8.24
CA ILE A 105 2.06 15.01 8.38
C ILE A 105 1.97 15.81 9.69
N ILE A 106 2.35 15.21 10.82
CA ILE A 106 2.33 15.90 12.13
C ILE A 106 3.27 17.12 12.13
N LYS A 107 4.45 17.03 11.52
CA LYS A 107 5.36 18.19 11.37
C LYS A 107 4.67 19.32 10.62
N HIS A 108 4.00 19.01 9.52
CA HIS A 108 3.23 20.01 8.77
C HIS A 108 2.04 20.55 9.53
N LEU A 109 1.43 19.82 10.47
CA LEU A 109 0.32 20.31 11.30
C LEU A 109 0.80 21.19 12.46
N ALA A 110 2.03 20.99 12.94
CA ALA A 110 2.63 21.72 14.05
C ALA A 110 3.29 23.06 13.64
N SER A 111 3.58 23.25 12.35
CA SER A 111 4.11 24.51 11.78
C SER A 111 3.03 25.58 11.64
#